data_AF-A0AB74V071-F1
#
_entry.id   AF-A0AB74V071-F1
#
_cell.length_a   1.000
_cell.length_b   1.000
_cell.length_c   1.000
_cell.angle_alpha   90.00
_cell.angle_beta   90.00
_cell.angle_gamma   90.00
#
_symmetry.space_group_name_H-M   'P 1'
#
loop_
_entity.id
_entity.type
_entity.pdbx_description
1 polymer ?
#
loop_
_entity_poly.entity_id
_entity_poly.type
_entity_poly.pdbx_seq_one_letter_code
_entity_poly.pdbx_strand_id
1 'polypeptide(L)' 'MNPNDCITYGIDDAHRQLGITRSALYLLLGTGEIASIKIGRRRLITRRSLEQFIAKQEREQGSKAA' A
#
# COMPACT_ATOMS: atom_id res chain seq x y z
N MET A 1 8.42 15.09 -12.38
CA MET A 1 8.93 13.90 -11.66
C MET A 1 7.87 12.83 -11.81
N ASN A 2 8.17 11.70 -12.44
CA ASN A 2 7.15 10.66 -12.65
C ASN A 2 6.89 9.96 -11.30
N PRO A 3 5.63 9.71 -10.90
CA PRO A 3 5.33 8.98 -9.66
C PRO A 3 5.97 7.58 -9.58
N ASN A 4 6.33 7.04 -10.75
CA ASN A 4 7.05 5.78 -10.94
C ASN A 4 8.54 5.84 -10.56
N ASP A 5 9.08 6.99 -10.15
CA ASP A 5 10.46 7.10 -9.65
C ASP A 5 10.53 7.05 -8.11
N CYS A 6 9.42 7.38 -7.42
CA CYS A 6 9.39 7.43 -5.96
C CYS A 6 9.36 6.04 -5.29
N ILE A 7 10.39 5.70 -4.52
CA ILE A 7 10.47 4.43 -3.79
C ILE A 7 9.58 4.37 -2.53
N THR A 8 9.08 5.52 -2.07
CA THR A 8 8.20 5.64 -0.90
C THR A 8 7.07 6.61 -1.16
N TYR A 9 5.91 6.33 -0.56
CA TYR A 9 4.70 7.14 -0.61
C TYR A 9 4.28 7.56 0.79
N GLY A 10 3.80 8.79 0.94
CA GLY A 10 3.03 9.16 2.12
C GLY A 10 1.67 8.48 2.13
N ILE A 11 0.93 8.59 3.23
CA ILE A 11 -0.45 8.08 3.32
C ILE A 11 -1.32 8.63 2.19
N ASP A 12 -1.19 9.93 1.91
CA ASP A 12 -2.00 10.64 0.91
C ASP A 12 -1.74 10.16 -0.51
N ASP A 13 -0.48 9.88 -0.83
CA ASP A 13 -0.13 9.38 -2.15
C ASP A 13 -0.45 7.90 -2.29
N ALA A 14 -0.23 7.11 -1.23
CA ALA A 14 -0.50 5.67 -1.25
C ALA A 14 -1.98 5.35 -1.46
N HIS A 15 -2.89 6.05 -0.78
CA HIS A 15 -4.33 5.75 -0.96
C HIS A 15 -4.80 6.16 -2.36
N ARG A 16 -4.28 7.27 -2.91
CA ARG A 16 -4.57 7.68 -4.29
C ARG A 16 -4.01 6.68 -5.30
N GLN A 17 -2.78 6.22 -5.09
CA GLN A 17 -2.13 5.25 -5.97
C GLN A 17 -2.84 3.90 -5.98
N LEU A 18 -3.34 3.45 -4.82
CA LEU A 18 -4.13 2.23 -4.71
C LEU A 18 -5.60 2.40 -5.15
N GLY A 19 -6.08 3.63 -5.36
CA GLY A 19 -7.49 3.88 -5.68
C GLY A 19 -8.46 3.60 -4.53
N ILE A 20 -8.01 3.68 -3.27
CA ILE A 20 -8.82 3.39 -2.07
C ILE A 20 -9.00 4.62 -1.18
N THR A 21 -9.95 4.53 -0.25
CA THR A 21 -10.16 5.58 0.75
C THR A 21 -9.02 5.60 1.77
N ARG A 22 -8.74 6.79 2.36
CA ARG A 22 -7.79 6.93 3.48
C ARG A 22 -8.12 5.97 4.63
N SER A 23 -9.40 5.81 4.96
CA SER A 23 -9.85 4.93 6.03
C SER A 23 -9.52 3.46 5.75
N ALA A 24 -9.73 3.00 4.51
CA ALA A 24 -9.35 1.65 4.11
C ALA A 24 -7.83 1.45 4.20
N LEU A 25 -7.04 2.43 3.75
CA LEU A 25 -5.59 2.35 3.90
C LEU A 25 -5.17 2.27 5.37
N TYR A 26 -5.76 3.07 6.26
CA TYR A 26 -5.47 3.01 7.69
C TYR A 26 -5.84 1.66 8.31
N LEU A 27 -6.95 1.05 7.87
CA LEU A 27 -7.32 -0.29 8.30
C LEU A 27 -6.25 -1.31 7.89
N LEU A 28 -5.83 -1.31 6.62
CA LEU A 28 -4.79 -2.22 6.11
C LEU A 28 -3.44 -2.02 6.80
N LEU A 29 -3.09 -0.78 7.14
CA LEU A 29 -1.90 -0.48 7.95
C LEU A 29 -2.05 -0.96 9.40
N GLY A 30 -3.24 -0.86 9.97
CA GLY A 30 -3.56 -1.28 11.33
C GLY A 30 -3.59 -2.81 11.49
N THR A 31 -4.08 -3.53 10.47
CA THR A 31 -4.06 -5.00 10.43
C THR A 31 -2.70 -5.58 10.07
N GLY A 32 -1.79 -4.76 9.54
CA GLY A 32 -0.48 -5.19 9.07
C GLY A 32 -0.50 -5.81 7.66
N GLU A 33 -1.62 -5.74 6.96
CA GLU A 33 -1.75 -6.17 5.56
C GLU A 33 -0.86 -5.35 4.61
N ILE A 34 -0.66 -4.07 4.92
CA ILE A 34 0.32 -3.22 4.25
C ILE A 34 1.41 -2.83 5.24
N ALA A 35 2.65 -3.20 4.94
CA ALA A 35 3.80 -2.80 5.73
C ALA A 35 4.12 -1.31 5.52
N SER A 36 4.36 -0.59 6.61
CA SER A 36 4.84 0.79 6.60
C SER A 36 6.10 0.96 7.43
N ILE A 37 6.89 1.97 7.09
CA ILE A 37 8.11 2.34 7.81
C ILE A 37 7.92 3.72 8.45
N LYS A 38 8.51 3.91 9.62
CA LYS A 38 8.55 5.20 10.30
C LYS A 38 9.93 5.82 10.11
N ILE A 39 9.99 6.97 9.46
CA ILE A 39 11.21 7.76 9.31
C ILE A 39 10.99 9.10 10.03
N GLY A 40 11.64 9.27 11.18
CA GLY A 40 11.42 10.41 12.07
C GLY A 40 9.95 10.51 12.50
N ARG A 41 9.28 11.61 12.14
CA ARG A 41 7.87 11.87 12.45
C ARG A 41 6.90 11.35 11.39
N ARG A 42 7.39 10.93 10.21
CA ARG A 42 6.54 10.54 9.08
C ARG A 42 6.41 9.03 8.99
N ARG A 43 5.20 8.56 8.71
CA ARG A 43 4.94 7.20 8.26
C ARG A 43 4.96 7.18 6.73
N LEU A 44 5.74 6.28 6.16
CA LEU A 44 5.87 6.08 4.73
C LEU A 44 5.57 4.63 4.37
N ILE A 45 5.05 4.42 3.18
CA ILE A 45 4.77 3.11 2.62
C ILE A 45 5.70 2.92 1.43
N THR A 46 6.46 1.84 1.41
CA THR A 46 7.37 1.57 0.30
C THR A 46 6.58 1.11 -0.92
N ARG A 47 7.07 1.41 -2.12
CA ARG A 47 6.50 0.84 -3.35
C ARG A 47 6.38 -0.68 -3.26
N ARG A 48 7.46 -1.33 -2.80
CA ARG A 48 7.51 -2.78 -2.60
C ARG A 48 6.37 -3.27 -1.71
N SER A 49 6.05 -2.58 -0.62
CA SER A 49 4.93 -2.96 0.26
C SER A 49 3.59 -2.93 -0.49
N LEU A 50 3.37 -1.90 -1.32
CA LEU A 50 2.15 -1.79 -2.13
C LEU A 50 2.08 -2.90 -3.19
N GLU A 51 3.17 -3.14 -3.90
CA GLU A 51 3.27 -4.22 -4.91
C GLU A 51 3.02 -5.59 -4.28
N GLN A 52 3.61 -5.87 -3.10
CA GLN A 52 3.39 -7.12 -2.37
C GLN A 52 1.94 -7.29 -1.95
N PHE A 53 1.29 -6.21 -1.51
CA PHE A 53 -0.13 -6.23 -1.16
C PHE A 53 -1.00 -6.58 -2.37
N ILE A 54 -0.78 -5.92 -3.51
CA ILE A 54 -1.53 -6.21 -4.76
C ILE A 54 -1.30 -7.65 -5.21
N ALA A 55 -0.05 -8.10 -5.26
CA ALA A 55 0.26 -9.48 -5.64
C ALA A 55 -0.40 -10.53 -4.72
N LYS A 56 -0.52 -10.23 -3.42
CA LYS A 56 -1.26 -11.08 -2.47
C LYS A 56 -2.76 -11.08 -2.80
N GLN A 57 -3.36 -9.92 -3.03
CA GLN A 57 -4.78 -9.79 -3.37
C GLN A 57 -5.13 -10.48 -4.69
N GLU A 58 -4.28 -10.38 -5.72
CA GLU A 58 -4.46 -11.08 -6.99
C GLU A 58 -4.49 -12.60 -6.81
N ARG A 59 -3.59 -13.15 -5.98
CA ARG A 59 -3.56 -14.59 -5.67
C ARG A 59 -4.79 -15.04 -4.89
N GLU A 60 -5.22 -14.26 -3.90
CA GLU A 60 -6.40 -14.57 -3.10
C GLU A 60 -7.69 -14.53 -3.92
N GLN A 61 -7.81 -13.59 -4.87
CA GLN A 61 -8.95 -13.49 -5.77
C GLN A 61 -8.92 -14.59 -6.84
N GLY A 62 -7.75 -14.88 -7.41
CA GLY A 62 -7.56 -15.96 -8.37
C GLY A 62 -7.87 -17.35 -7.79
N SER A 63 -7.56 -17.57 -6.51
CA SER A 63 -7.88 -18.83 -5.81
C SER A 63 -9.36 -18.98 -5.42
N LYS A 64 -10.15 -17.89 -5.41
CA LYS A 64 -11.60 -17.92 -5.13
C LYS A 64 -12.45 -18.08 -6.39
N ALA A 65 -11.85 -17.91 -7.56
CA ALA A 65 -12.52 -18.04 -8.86
C ALA A 65 -12.24 -19.40 -9.55
N ALA A 66 -11.45 -20.28 -8.93
CA ALA A 66 -11.07 -21.60 -9.44
C ALA A 66 -11.80 -22.73 -8.71
#